data_AF-A0A5Q4ET17-F1
#
_entry.id   AF-A0A5Q4ET17-F1
#
_cell.length_a   1.000
_cell.length_b   1.000
_cell.length_c   1.000
_cell.angle_alpha   90.00
_cell.angle_beta   90.00
_cell.angle_gamma   90.00
#
_symmetry.space_group_name_H-M   'P 1'
#
loop_
_entity.id
_entity.type
_entity.pdbx_description
1 polymer ?
#
loop_
_entity_poly.entity_id
_entity_poly.type
_entity_poly.pdbx_seq_one_letter_code
_entity_poly.pdbx_strand_id
1 'polypeptide(L)'
;MLMWLISIALAAAAIGAVLLALGLRGRRVNDHPHCRRCRFDLSGLDIGAASAKCPECGGELAGRRTIRIGARRRRPRLIVSGAAVLLLLVAAGAGVVWVSKSNINWTPHKPAWLLEHEAFRDDGLDARIAAIELLRRADEDALSESRHRRIAERAARSREALTSNRMLYLCDIIEHAWRRGVIEPEVLRDMAKNVARFELDPPPLDAGPDGPIHVPLNFHFRWSGSAVIGLALDCEFASARIGDQPLHRVMLQGGTGEVTRFPREYFWSHTLRPMPNDDRGALLTRTPIAPESSLPLGEHDIDINIRWRLRTGDPRRGHGRPFEEASMGSEVIEWHERHTTRVRIIPEEELSPIAIVDDSLATAVADALAVSSLTIRRQEGMRDYMRLSIDIHDLPVTIAGDFFLRSGERVWPMRFPQIIMPDYQRTGVDAIPEDFDAEMVDIIIRPRPEYARFADGVREFWGREIVIRDVPVVPE
;
A
#
# COMPACT_ATOMS: atom_id res chain seq x y z
N MET A 1 -27.97 6.49 -0.07
CA MET A 1 -28.73 6.25 1.19
C MET A 1 -29.16 7.56 1.86
N LEU A 2 -28.25 8.53 2.08
CA LEU A 2 -28.56 9.79 2.78
C LEU A 2 -29.73 10.61 2.17
N MET A 3 -29.76 10.77 0.84
CA MET A 3 -30.86 11.48 0.16
C MET A 3 -32.24 10.86 0.41
N TRP A 4 -32.32 9.53 0.51
CA TRP A 4 -33.57 8.83 0.81
C TRP A 4 -34.04 9.10 2.24
N LEU A 5 -33.14 9.07 3.22
CA LEU A 5 -33.46 9.38 4.61
C LEU A 5 -33.95 10.82 4.78
N ILE A 6 -33.30 11.78 4.10
CA ILE A 6 -33.73 13.18 4.10
C ILE A 6 -35.13 13.31 3.50
N SER A 7 -35.40 12.63 2.39
CA SER A 7 -36.71 12.67 1.72
C SER A 7 -37.82 12.10 2.62
N ILE A 8 -37.57 10.98 3.31
CA ILE A 8 -38.49 10.39 4.28
C ILE A 8 -38.75 11.35 5.45
N ALA A 9 -37.70 11.97 6.00
CA ALA A 9 -37.83 12.93 7.10
C ALA A 9 -38.64 14.17 6.69
N LEU A 10 -38.42 14.69 5.47
CA LEU A 10 -39.19 15.82 4.92
C LEU A 10 -40.65 15.46 4.67
N ALA A 11 -40.92 14.28 4.12
CA ALA A 11 -42.28 13.79 3.93
C ALA A 11 -43.01 13.62 5.28
N ALA A 12 -42.35 13.04 6.28
CA ALA A 12 -42.88 12.91 7.64
C ALA A 12 -43.14 14.29 8.28
N ALA A 13 -42.25 15.26 8.09
CA ALA A 13 -42.43 16.62 8.58
C ALA A 13 -43.64 17.29 7.94
N ALA A 14 -43.80 17.15 6.62
CA ALA A 14 -44.95 17.67 5.89
C ALA A 14 -46.27 17.05 6.37
N ILE A 15 -46.30 15.72 6.56
CA ILE A 15 -47.47 15.03 7.12
C ILE A 15 -47.78 15.54 8.53
N GLY A 16 -46.77 15.66 9.41
CA GLY A 16 -46.93 16.20 10.76
C GLY A 16 -47.49 17.62 10.75
N ALA A 17 -46.95 18.49 9.90
CA ALA A 17 -47.41 19.87 9.72
C ALA A 17 -48.85 19.95 9.18
N VAL A 18 -49.21 19.10 8.21
CA VAL A 18 -50.58 19.03 7.66
C VAL A 18 -51.56 18.54 8.72
N LEU A 19 -51.25 17.49 9.47
CA LEU A 19 -52.09 16.99 10.56
C LEU A 19 -52.30 18.05 11.65
N LEU A 20 -51.23 18.74 12.04
CA LEU A 20 -51.27 19.82 13.01
C LEU A 20 -52.14 20.99 12.50
N ALA A 21 -51.95 21.41 11.24
CA ALA A 21 -52.72 22.46 10.61
C ALA A 21 -54.22 22.10 10.49
N LEU A 22 -54.55 20.87 10.07
CA LEU A 22 -55.93 20.38 10.01
C LEU A 22 -56.55 20.26 11.41
N GLY A 23 -55.78 19.83 12.40
CA GLY A 23 -56.19 19.72 13.80
C GLY A 23 -56.54 21.07 14.41
N LEU A 24 -55.67 22.08 14.20
CA LEU A 24 -55.84 23.46 14.64
C LEU A 24 -56.96 24.18 13.87
N ARG A 25 -57.09 23.93 12.56
CA ARG A 25 -58.18 24.46 11.73
C ARG A 25 -59.55 23.97 12.20
N GLY A 26 -59.60 22.75 12.76
CA GLY A 26 -60.78 22.12 13.35
C GLY A 26 -61.80 21.61 12.31
N ARG A 27 -62.79 20.82 12.76
CA ARG A 27 -64.00 20.51 11.97
C ARG A 27 -65.09 21.51 12.30
N ARG A 28 -65.89 21.92 11.32
CA ARG A 28 -67.20 22.50 11.61
C ARG A 28 -68.07 21.41 12.23
N VAL A 29 -68.53 21.65 13.46
CA VAL A 29 -69.49 20.81 14.16
C VAL A 29 -70.74 21.68 14.27
N ASN A 30 -71.82 21.19 13.67
CA ASN A 30 -73.11 21.85 13.49
C ASN A 30 -73.11 22.98 12.45
N ASP A 31 -74.29 23.24 11.89
CA ASP A 31 -74.57 24.31 10.94
C ASP A 31 -75.49 25.40 11.53
N HIS A 32 -75.56 25.46 12.86
CA HIS A 32 -76.32 26.47 13.59
C HIS A 32 -75.69 27.87 13.38
N PRO A 33 -76.53 28.90 13.18
CA PRO A 33 -76.06 30.28 13.09
C PRO A 33 -75.65 30.76 14.49
N HIS A 34 -74.40 31.22 14.65
CA HIS A 34 -73.95 31.85 15.90
C HIS A 34 -73.68 33.35 15.69
N CYS A 35 -73.96 34.17 16.69
CA CYS A 35 -73.57 35.58 16.69
C CYS A 35 -72.03 35.70 16.62
N ARG A 36 -71.49 36.44 15.65
CA ARG A 36 -70.03 36.58 15.49
C ARG A 36 -69.37 37.26 16.68
N ARG A 37 -70.08 38.16 17.38
CA ARG A 37 -69.53 38.96 18.50
C ARG A 37 -69.43 38.14 19.79
N CYS A 38 -70.55 37.60 20.28
CA CYS A 38 -70.59 36.88 21.57
C CYS A 38 -70.69 35.35 21.45
N ARG A 39 -70.89 34.80 20.24
CA ARG A 39 -71.05 33.35 19.97
C ARG A 39 -72.36 32.71 20.45
N PHE A 40 -73.35 33.51 20.85
CA PHE A 40 -74.69 33.00 21.17
C PHE A 40 -75.30 32.24 19.98
N ASP A 41 -75.97 31.12 20.26
CA ASP A 41 -76.68 30.32 19.25
C ASP A 41 -77.97 31.02 18.83
N LEU A 42 -78.07 31.36 17.55
CA LEU A 42 -79.21 32.08 16.97
C LEU A 42 -80.24 31.11 16.37
N SER A 43 -80.07 29.80 16.59
CA SER A 43 -81.05 28.80 16.15
C SER A 43 -82.41 29.08 16.78
N GLY A 44 -83.45 29.12 15.94
CA GLY A 44 -84.81 29.45 16.36
C GLY A 44 -85.13 30.95 16.39
N LEU A 45 -84.18 31.85 16.10
CA LEU A 45 -84.46 33.27 15.87
C LEU A 45 -84.68 33.53 14.38
N ASP A 46 -85.62 34.43 14.06
CA ASP A 46 -85.79 34.95 12.70
C ASP A 46 -84.66 35.93 12.37
N ILE A 47 -83.52 35.37 12.00
CA ILE A 47 -82.31 36.09 11.60
C ILE A 47 -82.48 36.89 10.29
N GLY A 48 -83.60 36.70 9.57
CA GLY A 48 -83.92 37.43 8.33
C GLY A 48 -84.61 38.77 8.57
N ALA A 49 -85.15 39.02 9.77
CA ALA A 49 -85.84 40.26 10.08
C ALA A 49 -84.88 41.47 10.05
N ALA A 50 -85.31 42.58 9.43
CA ALA A 50 -84.50 43.79 9.27
C ALA A 50 -84.03 44.40 10.61
N SER A 51 -84.73 44.12 11.71
CA SER A 51 -84.40 44.58 13.07
C SER A 51 -83.85 43.48 13.98
N ALA A 52 -83.41 42.33 13.44
CA ALA A 52 -82.90 41.22 14.24
C ALA A 52 -81.65 41.65 15.04
N LYS A 53 -81.70 41.51 16.37
CA LYS A 53 -80.58 41.76 17.29
C LYS A 53 -80.24 40.50 18.06
N CYS A 54 -78.96 40.29 18.34
CA CYS A 54 -78.51 39.21 19.19
C CYS A 54 -79.00 39.46 20.64
N PRO A 55 -79.71 38.51 21.26
CA PRO A 55 -80.28 38.70 22.60
C PRO A 55 -79.22 38.84 23.70
N GLU A 56 -78.01 38.30 23.51
CA GLU A 56 -76.92 38.40 24.50
C GLU A 56 -76.16 39.74 24.42
N CYS A 57 -75.72 40.14 23.24
CA CYS A 57 -74.80 41.29 23.10
C CYS A 57 -75.43 42.52 22.44
N GLY A 58 -76.71 42.46 22.07
CA GLY A 58 -77.43 43.52 21.37
C GLY A 58 -76.93 43.81 19.94
N GLY A 59 -75.96 43.05 19.43
CA GLY A 59 -75.38 43.25 18.10
C GLY A 59 -76.39 42.99 16.99
N GLU A 60 -76.43 43.88 16.00
CA GLU A 60 -77.31 43.78 14.82
C GLU A 60 -76.95 42.55 13.97
N LEU A 61 -77.97 41.82 13.51
CA LEU A 61 -77.81 40.54 12.79
C LEU A 61 -77.97 40.68 11.26
N ALA A 62 -78.40 41.83 10.75
CA ALA A 62 -78.69 42.05 9.32
C ALA A 62 -77.45 42.02 8.39
N GLY A 63 -76.23 42.13 8.91
CA GLY A 63 -75.01 42.18 8.10
C GLY A 63 -74.51 40.81 7.61
N ARG A 64 -74.07 40.70 6.34
CA ARG A 64 -73.52 39.45 5.75
C ARG A 64 -72.32 38.82 6.49
N ARG A 65 -71.74 39.51 7.48
CA ARG A 65 -70.63 39.06 8.33
C ARG A 65 -70.97 38.96 9.82
N THR A 66 -72.18 39.31 10.27
CA THR A 66 -72.57 39.33 11.69
C THR A 66 -72.91 37.93 12.21
N ILE A 67 -73.29 37.01 11.31
CA ILE A 67 -73.60 35.61 11.61
C ILE A 67 -72.44 34.73 11.16
N ARG A 68 -72.02 33.81 12.03
CA ARG A 68 -71.04 32.77 11.73
C ARG A 68 -71.74 31.41 11.74
N ILE A 69 -71.80 30.77 10.58
CA ILE A 69 -72.39 29.43 10.46
C ILE A 69 -71.39 28.39 10.96
N GLY A 70 -71.84 27.63 11.96
CA GLY A 70 -71.15 26.49 12.55
C GLY A 70 -70.04 26.84 13.53
N ALA A 71 -69.95 26.06 14.62
CA ALA A 71 -68.86 26.11 15.56
C ALA A 71 -67.68 25.26 15.04
N ARG A 72 -66.45 25.77 15.15
CA ARG A 72 -65.27 24.95 14.84
C ARG A 72 -64.77 24.28 16.11
N ARG A 73 -64.84 22.95 16.16
CA ARG A 73 -64.21 22.17 17.23
C ARG A 73 -62.83 21.73 16.76
N ARG A 74 -61.80 22.11 17.51
CA ARG A 74 -60.43 21.60 17.29
C ARG A 74 -60.46 20.08 17.39
N ARG A 75 -59.63 19.40 16.61
CA ARG A 75 -59.50 17.94 16.66
C ARG A 75 -58.25 17.62 17.49
N PRO A 76 -58.35 17.49 18.84
CA PRO A 76 -57.17 17.35 19.70
C PRO A 76 -56.33 16.13 19.32
N ARG A 77 -56.96 15.05 18.85
CA ARG A 77 -56.25 13.87 18.33
C ARG A 77 -55.30 14.21 17.17
N LEU A 78 -55.75 14.98 16.17
CA LEU A 78 -54.88 15.38 15.04
C LEU A 78 -53.78 16.34 15.47
N ILE A 79 -54.06 17.23 16.44
CA ILE A 79 -53.05 18.14 17.00
C ILE A 79 -51.96 17.33 17.70
N VAL A 80 -52.34 16.40 18.58
CA VAL A 80 -51.41 15.55 19.32
C VAL A 80 -50.60 14.68 18.35
N SER A 81 -51.23 14.05 17.35
CA SER A 81 -50.50 13.25 16.35
C SER A 81 -49.53 14.08 15.53
N GLY A 82 -49.94 15.26 15.03
CA GLY A 82 -49.07 16.14 14.25
C GLY A 82 -47.90 16.68 15.07
N ALA A 83 -48.16 17.09 16.31
CA ALA A 83 -47.13 17.55 17.24
C ALA A 83 -46.16 16.42 17.62
N ALA A 84 -46.64 15.19 17.84
CA ALA A 84 -45.80 14.05 18.17
C ALA A 84 -44.84 13.69 17.02
N VAL A 85 -45.32 13.67 15.77
CA VAL A 85 -44.47 13.43 14.59
C VAL A 85 -43.39 14.50 14.47
N LEU A 86 -43.74 15.78 14.59
CA LEU A 86 -42.78 16.87 14.50
C LEU A 86 -41.76 16.83 15.65
N LEU A 87 -42.20 16.54 16.87
CA LEU A 87 -41.31 16.44 18.03
C LEU A 87 -40.34 15.27 17.91
N LEU A 88 -40.80 14.11 17.39
CA LEU A 88 -39.92 12.99 17.08
C LEU A 88 -38.85 13.34 16.04
N LEU A 89 -39.22 14.08 15.00
CA LEU A 89 -38.25 14.53 13.99
C LEU A 89 -37.25 15.55 14.55
N VAL A 90 -37.71 16.48 15.41
CA VAL A 90 -36.81 17.42 16.11
C VAL A 90 -35.87 16.67 17.05
N ALA A 91 -36.37 15.70 17.81
CA ALA A 91 -35.55 14.87 18.70
C ALA A 91 -34.52 14.05 17.91
N ALA A 92 -34.92 13.42 16.81
CA ALA A 92 -34.02 12.69 15.93
C ALA A 92 -32.94 13.60 15.32
N GLY A 93 -33.35 14.77 14.81
CA GLY A 93 -32.43 15.77 14.27
C GLY A 93 -31.44 16.30 15.31
N ALA A 94 -31.92 16.61 16.52
CA ALA A 94 -31.08 17.00 17.65
C ALA A 94 -30.09 15.90 18.04
N GLY A 95 -30.54 14.63 18.04
CA GLY A 95 -29.68 13.47 18.26
C GLY A 95 -28.56 13.36 17.22
N VAL A 96 -28.86 13.53 15.93
CA VAL A 96 -27.86 13.52 14.85
C VAL A 96 -26.86 14.67 15.01
N VAL A 97 -27.33 15.88 15.31
CA VAL A 97 -26.44 17.04 15.53
C VAL A 97 -25.55 16.84 16.75
N TRP A 98 -26.11 16.30 17.84
CA TRP A 98 -25.36 16.00 19.05
C TRP A 98 -24.28 14.95 18.78
N VAL A 99 -24.61 13.84 18.12
CA VAL A 99 -23.65 12.80 17.71
C VAL A 99 -22.57 13.36 16.79
N SER A 100 -22.93 14.22 15.84
CA SER A 100 -21.98 14.84 14.91
C SER A 100 -21.03 15.81 15.61
N LYS A 101 -21.44 16.44 16.72
CA LYS A 101 -20.62 17.42 17.44
C LYS A 101 -19.86 16.84 18.64
N SER A 102 -20.28 15.69 19.15
CA SER A 102 -19.77 15.19 20.42
C SER A 102 -18.36 14.59 20.33
N ASN A 103 -17.77 14.47 19.14
CA ASN A 103 -16.49 13.78 18.90
C ASN A 103 -16.41 12.39 19.58
N ILE A 104 -17.57 11.79 19.89
CA ILE A 104 -17.64 10.49 20.54
C ILE A 104 -17.19 9.44 19.53
N ASN A 105 -16.09 8.75 19.84
CA ASN A 105 -15.68 7.60 19.06
C ASN A 105 -16.66 6.45 19.35
N TRP A 106 -17.61 6.22 18.44
CA TRP A 106 -18.60 5.13 18.56
C TRP A 106 -18.01 3.76 18.22
N THR A 107 -16.81 3.71 17.62
CA THR A 107 -16.16 2.48 17.15
C THR A 107 -16.01 1.42 18.25
N PRO A 108 -15.58 1.73 19.48
CA PRO A 108 -15.50 0.76 20.58
C PRO A 108 -16.84 0.13 20.97
N HIS A 109 -17.95 0.79 20.66
CA HIS A 109 -19.30 0.30 20.97
C HIS A 109 -19.95 -0.47 19.81
N LYS A 110 -19.36 -0.43 18.61
CA LYS A 110 -19.90 -1.18 17.46
C LYS A 110 -19.79 -2.69 17.73
N PRO A 111 -20.78 -3.50 17.35
CA PRO A 111 -20.66 -4.94 17.45
C PRO A 111 -19.62 -5.46 16.45
N ALA A 112 -18.90 -6.53 16.80
CA ALA A 112 -17.78 -7.01 15.98
C ALA A 112 -18.18 -7.42 14.55
N TRP A 113 -19.44 -7.76 14.28
CA TRP A 113 -19.89 -8.10 12.91
C TRP A 113 -19.97 -6.86 12.02
N LEU A 114 -20.30 -5.71 12.60
CA LEU A 114 -20.35 -4.44 11.88
C LEU A 114 -18.94 -3.96 11.58
N LEU A 115 -18.04 -4.07 12.56
CA LEU A 115 -16.62 -3.76 12.37
C LEU A 115 -15.99 -4.67 11.31
N GLU A 116 -16.30 -5.97 11.32
CA GLU A 116 -15.86 -6.89 10.26
C GLU A 116 -16.41 -6.43 8.90
N HIS A 117 -17.70 -6.08 8.80
CA HIS A 117 -18.25 -5.57 7.55
C HIS A 117 -17.55 -4.29 7.08
N GLU A 118 -17.39 -3.29 7.96
CA GLU A 118 -16.73 -2.01 7.67
C GLU A 118 -15.25 -2.19 7.28
N ALA A 119 -14.51 -3.05 7.99
CA ALA A 119 -13.11 -3.34 7.73
C ALA A 119 -12.86 -3.93 6.33
N PHE A 120 -13.87 -4.57 5.71
CA PHE A 120 -13.74 -5.22 4.41
C PHE A 120 -14.55 -4.58 3.27
N ARG A 121 -15.29 -3.49 3.50
CA ARG A 121 -16.23 -2.95 2.49
C ARG A 121 -15.61 -1.92 1.55
N ASP A 122 -14.87 -0.94 2.07
CA ASP A 122 -14.36 0.21 1.30
C ASP A 122 -12.94 0.59 1.79
N ASP A 123 -12.10 1.23 0.97
CA ASP A 123 -10.70 1.63 1.31
C ASP A 123 -10.60 2.95 2.12
N GLY A 124 -11.66 3.29 2.87
CA GLY A 124 -11.75 4.55 3.61
C GLY A 124 -11.12 4.54 5.01
N LEU A 125 -11.09 5.72 5.63
CA LEU A 125 -10.70 5.91 7.03
C LEU A 125 -11.51 5.01 7.98
N ASP A 126 -12.80 4.80 7.69
CA ASP A 126 -13.69 3.95 8.49
C ASP A 126 -13.23 2.48 8.51
N ALA A 127 -12.76 1.94 7.39
CA ALA A 127 -12.27 0.57 7.33
C ALA A 127 -10.97 0.40 8.13
N ARG A 128 -10.08 1.39 8.08
CA ARG A 128 -8.87 1.42 8.90
C ARG A 128 -9.21 1.47 10.40
N ILE A 129 -10.11 2.36 10.80
CA ILE A 129 -10.57 2.49 12.19
C ILE A 129 -11.24 1.19 12.67
N ALA A 130 -12.04 0.55 11.82
CA ALA A 130 -12.66 -0.73 12.13
C ALA A 130 -11.62 -1.85 12.29
N ALA A 131 -10.59 -1.92 11.43
CA ALA A 131 -9.52 -2.89 11.54
C ALA A 131 -8.68 -2.69 12.82
N ILE A 132 -8.35 -1.43 13.18
CA ILE A 132 -7.68 -1.09 14.46
C ILE A 132 -8.50 -1.59 15.64
N GLU A 133 -9.80 -1.33 15.66
CA GLU A 133 -10.66 -1.76 16.75
C GLU A 133 -10.80 -3.29 16.81
N LEU A 134 -10.85 -3.98 15.66
CA LEU A 134 -10.84 -5.44 15.63
C LEU A 134 -9.54 -6.01 16.18
N LEU A 135 -8.39 -5.42 15.85
CA LEU A 135 -7.09 -5.80 16.40
C LEU A 135 -7.06 -5.61 17.91
N ARG A 136 -7.47 -4.43 18.41
CA ARG A 136 -7.58 -4.16 19.85
C ARG A 136 -8.43 -5.21 20.57
N ARG A 137 -9.57 -5.60 19.99
CA ARG A 137 -10.41 -6.66 20.56
C ARG A 137 -9.79 -8.05 20.47
N ALA A 138 -8.98 -8.31 19.45
CA ALA A 138 -8.23 -9.55 19.37
C ALA A 138 -7.20 -9.61 20.52
N ASP A 139 -6.44 -8.53 20.72
CA ASP A 139 -5.42 -8.40 21.78
C ASP A 139 -6.01 -8.50 23.19
N GLU A 140 -7.23 -7.99 23.40
CA GLU A 140 -7.97 -8.09 24.66
C GLU A 140 -8.75 -9.41 24.84
N ASP A 141 -8.56 -10.38 23.93
CA ASP A 141 -9.30 -11.65 23.89
C ASP A 141 -10.83 -11.49 23.85
N ALA A 142 -11.33 -10.33 23.42
CA ALA A 142 -12.75 -10.01 23.32
C ALA A 142 -13.41 -10.58 22.04
N LEU A 143 -12.63 -11.13 21.12
CA LEU A 143 -13.13 -11.88 19.96
C LEU A 143 -13.24 -13.37 20.28
N SER A 144 -14.38 -13.99 19.95
CA SER A 144 -14.50 -15.44 19.97
C SER A 144 -13.54 -16.08 18.95
N GLU A 145 -12.97 -17.24 19.26
CA GLU A 145 -12.02 -17.94 18.37
C GLU A 145 -12.56 -18.13 16.96
N SER A 146 -13.82 -18.57 16.83
CA SER A 146 -14.49 -18.74 15.52
C SER A 146 -14.60 -17.45 14.71
N ARG A 147 -14.68 -16.30 15.38
CA ARG A 147 -14.76 -14.98 14.73
C ARG A 147 -13.37 -14.49 14.37
N HIS A 148 -12.41 -14.65 15.26
CA HIS A 148 -11.01 -14.30 15.00
C HIS A 148 -10.45 -15.11 13.82
N ARG A 149 -10.69 -16.43 13.80
CA ARG A 149 -10.41 -17.33 12.66
C ARG A 149 -11.01 -16.78 11.37
N ARG A 150 -12.32 -16.51 11.36
CA ARG A 150 -13.02 -16.03 10.16
C ARG A 150 -12.45 -14.71 9.64
N ILE A 151 -12.16 -13.76 10.53
CA ILE A 151 -11.59 -12.45 10.14
C ILE A 151 -10.20 -12.64 9.55
N ALA A 152 -9.34 -13.42 10.22
CA ALA A 152 -7.98 -13.70 9.75
C ALA A 152 -7.97 -14.43 8.40
N GLU A 153 -8.76 -15.49 8.23
CA GLU A 153 -8.87 -16.19 6.96
C GLU A 153 -9.42 -15.30 5.83
N ARG A 154 -10.42 -14.46 6.12
CA ARG A 154 -10.96 -13.51 5.14
C ARG A 154 -9.93 -12.47 4.75
N ALA A 155 -9.15 -11.96 5.71
CA ALA A 155 -8.06 -11.03 5.46
C ALA A 155 -6.98 -11.67 4.60
N ALA A 156 -6.52 -12.88 4.95
CA ALA A 156 -5.48 -13.61 4.23
C ALA A 156 -5.85 -13.88 2.77
N ARG A 157 -7.14 -14.15 2.47
CA ARG A 157 -7.63 -14.36 1.10
C ARG A 157 -7.94 -13.07 0.32
N SER A 158 -8.06 -11.94 1.00
CA SER A 158 -8.54 -10.69 0.40
C SER A 158 -7.37 -9.84 -0.08
N ARG A 159 -6.95 -10.05 -1.33
CA ARG A 159 -5.89 -9.26 -1.97
C ARG A 159 -6.12 -7.76 -1.82
N GLU A 160 -7.31 -7.27 -2.19
CA GLU A 160 -7.66 -5.83 -2.11
C GLU A 160 -7.48 -5.24 -0.69
N ALA A 161 -7.87 -6.02 0.33
CA ALA A 161 -7.71 -5.61 1.72
C ALA A 161 -6.23 -5.57 2.16
N LEU A 162 -5.39 -6.42 1.56
CA LEU A 162 -3.94 -6.43 1.72
C LEU A 162 -3.23 -5.55 0.68
N THR A 163 -3.94 -4.63 0.04
CA THR A 163 -3.35 -3.63 -0.86
C THR A 163 -3.62 -2.18 -0.46
N SER A 164 -4.37 -1.98 0.62
CA SER A 164 -4.89 -0.69 1.08
C SER A 164 -4.29 -0.29 2.44
N ASN A 165 -4.56 0.93 2.89
CA ASN A 165 -4.04 1.50 4.14
C ASN A 165 -4.49 0.77 5.43
N ARG A 166 -5.32 -0.27 5.30
CA ARG A 166 -5.77 -1.18 6.37
C ARG A 166 -4.94 -2.47 6.46
N MET A 167 -4.10 -2.77 5.46
CA MET A 167 -3.30 -3.99 5.38
C MET A 167 -2.52 -4.25 6.66
N LEU A 168 -1.87 -3.23 7.23
CA LEU A 168 -1.15 -3.31 8.51
C LEU A 168 -1.94 -4.05 9.58
N TYR A 169 -3.13 -3.54 9.89
CA TYR A 169 -3.93 -4.04 11.01
C TYR A 169 -4.55 -5.40 10.70
N LEU A 170 -4.85 -5.67 9.43
CA LEU A 170 -5.36 -6.97 9.01
C LEU A 170 -4.26 -8.04 9.06
N CYS A 171 -3.02 -7.72 8.67
CA CYS A 171 -1.85 -8.58 8.90
C CYS A 171 -1.67 -8.85 10.39
N ASP A 172 -1.69 -7.82 11.24
CA ASP A 172 -1.54 -7.99 12.69
C ASP A 172 -2.64 -8.89 13.29
N ILE A 173 -3.89 -8.80 12.79
CA ILE A 173 -4.99 -9.71 13.20
C ILE A 173 -4.71 -11.16 12.78
N ILE A 174 -4.20 -11.39 11.57
CA ILE A 174 -3.83 -12.72 11.08
C ILE A 174 -2.71 -13.29 11.95
N GLU A 175 -1.64 -12.52 12.17
CA GLU A 175 -0.52 -12.95 12.99
C GLU A 175 -1.01 -13.29 14.42
N HIS A 176 -1.86 -12.44 15.01
CA HIS A 176 -2.43 -12.68 16.33
C HIS A 176 -3.26 -13.99 16.37
N ALA A 177 -4.04 -14.26 15.31
CA ALA A 177 -4.82 -15.50 15.21
C ALA A 177 -3.92 -16.73 15.17
N TRP A 178 -2.81 -16.66 14.43
CA TRP A 178 -1.87 -17.78 14.33
C TRP A 178 -1.16 -18.04 15.67
N ARG A 179 -0.72 -16.99 16.36
CA ARG A 179 -0.10 -17.12 17.69
C ARG A 179 -1.02 -17.81 18.70
N ARG A 180 -2.32 -17.53 18.62
CA ARG A 180 -3.33 -18.16 19.49
C ARG A 180 -3.69 -19.59 19.06
N GLY A 181 -3.10 -20.13 18.00
CA GLY A 181 -3.47 -21.43 17.43
C GLY A 181 -4.88 -21.45 16.83
N VAL A 182 -5.41 -20.27 16.47
CA VAL A 182 -6.77 -20.13 15.96
C VAL A 182 -6.83 -20.35 14.45
N ILE A 183 -5.73 -20.13 13.72
CA ILE A 183 -5.58 -20.42 12.30
C ILE A 183 -4.38 -21.34 12.04
N GLU A 184 -4.45 -22.10 10.96
CA GLU A 184 -3.39 -22.98 10.50
C GLU A 184 -2.33 -22.22 9.68
N PRO A 185 -1.09 -22.75 9.55
CA PRO A 185 -0.02 -22.15 8.74
C PRO A 185 -0.39 -21.85 7.28
N GLU A 186 -1.32 -22.61 6.69
CA GLU A 186 -1.81 -22.38 5.32
C GLU A 186 -2.42 -20.99 5.14
N VAL A 187 -3.09 -20.46 6.17
CA VAL A 187 -3.65 -19.09 6.13
C VAL A 187 -2.53 -18.06 6.07
N LEU A 188 -1.39 -18.31 6.71
CA LEU A 188 -0.22 -17.44 6.60
C LEU A 188 0.43 -17.50 5.22
N ARG A 189 0.43 -18.66 4.55
CA ARG A 189 0.87 -18.78 3.16
C ARG A 189 -0.01 -17.92 2.23
N ASP A 190 -1.33 -17.96 2.41
CA ASP A 190 -2.26 -17.13 1.62
C ASP A 190 -2.00 -15.64 1.84
N MET A 191 -1.78 -15.23 3.10
CA MET A 191 -1.37 -13.87 3.43
C MET A 191 -0.04 -13.52 2.73
N ALA A 192 0.98 -14.37 2.85
CA ALA A 192 2.31 -14.15 2.29
C ALA A 192 2.27 -13.96 0.77
N LYS A 193 1.49 -14.78 0.05
CA LYS A 193 1.27 -14.65 -1.40
C LYS A 193 0.54 -13.37 -1.82
N ASN A 194 -0.25 -12.78 -0.93
CA ASN A 194 -0.96 -11.53 -1.20
C ASN A 194 -0.10 -10.30 -0.88
N VAL A 195 0.82 -10.40 0.09
CA VAL A 195 1.74 -9.31 0.42
C VAL A 195 3.03 -9.33 -0.41
N ALA A 196 3.45 -10.48 -0.92
CA ALA A 196 4.62 -10.62 -1.79
C ALA A 196 4.23 -11.24 -3.12
N ARG A 197 4.62 -10.59 -4.22
CA ARG A 197 4.44 -11.13 -5.56
C ARG A 197 5.79 -11.17 -6.27
N PHE A 198 6.02 -12.29 -6.92
CA PHE A 198 7.12 -12.45 -7.86
C PHE A 198 6.59 -12.33 -9.28
N GLU A 199 7.27 -11.53 -10.09
CA GLU A 199 7.01 -11.36 -11.51
C GLU A 199 8.34 -11.51 -12.26
N LEU A 200 8.31 -12.22 -13.39
CA LEU A 200 9.39 -12.18 -14.36
C LEU A 200 9.05 -11.08 -15.36
N ASP A 201 9.95 -10.12 -15.55
CA ASP A 201 9.73 -9.07 -16.55
C ASP A 201 9.83 -9.66 -17.96
N PRO A 202 8.88 -9.38 -18.88
CA PRO A 202 8.91 -9.87 -20.25
C PRO A 202 9.75 -8.92 -21.13
N PRO A 203 10.91 -9.36 -21.66
CA PRO A 203 11.01 -9.85 -23.05
C PRO A 203 12.01 -11.03 -23.20
N PRO A 204 12.20 -11.63 -24.42
CA PRO A 204 13.24 -12.64 -24.60
C PRO A 204 14.61 -12.06 -24.24
N LEU A 205 15.29 -12.73 -23.34
CA LEU A 205 16.65 -12.42 -22.93
C LEU A 205 17.60 -12.92 -24.02
N ASP A 206 18.54 -12.10 -24.49
CA ASP A 206 19.62 -12.61 -25.34
C ASP A 206 20.78 -13.05 -24.44
N ALA A 207 21.33 -14.25 -24.69
CA ALA A 207 22.47 -14.75 -23.95
C ALA A 207 23.38 -15.62 -24.82
N GLY A 208 24.64 -15.72 -24.42
CA GLY A 208 25.64 -16.51 -25.14
C GLY A 208 25.50 -18.00 -24.79
N PRO A 209 26.08 -18.91 -25.58
CA PRO A 209 26.02 -20.35 -25.29
C PRO A 209 26.64 -20.71 -23.94
N ASP A 210 27.74 -20.03 -23.59
CA ASP A 210 28.52 -20.24 -22.37
C ASP A 210 28.37 -19.07 -21.37
N GLY A 211 27.63 -18.03 -21.75
CA GLY A 211 27.51 -16.78 -21.00
C GLY A 211 26.48 -16.85 -19.87
N PRO A 212 26.52 -15.87 -18.94
CA PRO A 212 25.45 -15.68 -17.97
C PRO A 212 24.15 -15.24 -18.68
N ILE A 213 23.04 -15.79 -18.21
CA ILE A 213 21.69 -15.36 -18.55
C ILE A 213 21.19 -14.47 -17.41
N HIS A 214 20.77 -13.25 -17.74
CA HIS A 214 20.29 -12.28 -16.76
C HIS A 214 18.79 -12.38 -16.61
N VAL A 215 18.32 -13.10 -15.60
CA VAL A 215 16.87 -13.19 -15.37
C VAL A 215 16.42 -11.98 -14.54
N PRO A 216 15.55 -11.10 -15.08
CA PRO A 216 14.97 -10.02 -14.31
C PRO A 216 13.93 -10.60 -13.36
N LEU A 217 14.23 -10.54 -12.06
CA LEU A 217 13.33 -10.93 -10.99
C LEU A 217 12.72 -9.66 -10.40
N ASN A 218 11.42 -9.47 -10.60
CA ASN A 218 10.68 -8.40 -9.97
C ASN A 218 9.97 -8.93 -8.74
N PHE A 219 10.41 -8.46 -7.58
CA PHE A 219 9.72 -8.72 -6.33
C PHE A 219 8.91 -7.50 -5.93
N HIS A 220 7.58 -7.64 -5.98
CA HIS A 220 6.66 -6.63 -5.47
C HIS A 220 6.29 -7.00 -4.06
N PHE A 221 6.85 -6.27 -3.10
CA PHE A 221 6.50 -6.42 -1.70
C PHE A 221 5.52 -5.34 -1.29
N ARG A 222 4.59 -5.73 -0.43
CA ARG A 222 3.65 -4.84 0.23
C ARG A 222 3.84 -4.96 1.73
N TRP A 223 3.56 -3.86 2.41
CA TRP A 223 3.78 -3.69 3.83
C TRP A 223 3.13 -4.81 4.67
N SER A 224 3.95 -5.63 5.33
CA SER A 224 3.49 -6.69 6.24
C SER A 224 3.51 -6.20 7.69
N GLY A 225 2.34 -5.87 8.25
CA GLY A 225 2.16 -5.73 9.70
C GLY A 225 3.04 -4.70 10.41
N SER A 226 2.86 -4.56 11.72
CA SER A 226 3.78 -3.81 12.59
C SER A 226 4.97 -4.68 13.01
N ALA A 227 5.06 -5.88 12.43
CA ALA A 227 6.03 -6.93 12.69
C ALA A 227 6.09 -7.32 14.18
N VAL A 228 4.96 -7.25 14.89
CA VAL A 228 4.88 -7.57 16.33
C VAL A 228 5.28 -9.01 16.59
N ILE A 229 5.01 -9.91 15.64
CA ILE A 229 5.18 -11.35 15.85
C ILE A 229 6.52 -11.86 15.30
N GLY A 230 7.26 -11.00 14.59
CA GLY A 230 8.53 -11.40 14.01
C GLY A 230 8.33 -12.53 13.00
N LEU A 231 7.43 -12.35 12.04
CA LEU A 231 7.39 -13.20 10.87
C LEU A 231 8.38 -12.66 9.83
N ALA A 232 9.22 -13.55 9.32
CA ALA A 232 10.13 -13.29 8.22
C ALA A 232 9.68 -14.09 7.01
N LEU A 233 9.46 -13.42 5.89
CA LEU A 233 9.21 -14.08 4.61
C LEU A 233 10.51 -14.13 3.82
N ASP A 234 11.08 -15.31 3.68
CA ASP A 234 12.23 -15.56 2.81
C ASP A 234 11.75 -16.01 1.44
N CYS A 235 12.45 -15.53 0.42
CA CYS A 235 12.27 -15.97 -0.94
C CYS A 235 13.61 -16.38 -1.51
N GLU A 236 13.67 -17.53 -2.16
CA GLU A 236 14.89 -18.12 -2.64
C GLU A 236 14.68 -18.68 -4.04
N PHE A 237 15.66 -18.45 -4.90
CA PHE A 237 15.71 -19.07 -6.20
C PHE A 237 16.22 -20.51 -6.03
N ALA A 238 15.30 -21.47 -5.95
CA ALA A 238 15.62 -22.86 -5.60
C ALA A 238 16.31 -23.60 -6.74
N SER A 239 15.88 -23.37 -7.98
CA SER A 239 16.50 -23.97 -9.16
C SER A 239 16.11 -23.23 -10.43
N ALA A 240 16.98 -23.26 -11.44
CA ALA A 240 16.56 -23.03 -12.82
C ALA A 240 17.19 -24.03 -13.79
N ARG A 241 16.54 -24.23 -14.93
CA ARG A 241 16.99 -25.14 -15.98
C ARG A 241 16.47 -24.75 -17.36
N ILE A 242 17.22 -25.15 -18.39
CA ILE A 242 16.77 -25.15 -19.80
C ILE A 242 16.77 -26.60 -20.26
N GLY A 243 15.60 -27.15 -20.56
CA GLY A 243 15.44 -28.59 -20.77
C GLY A 243 15.92 -29.38 -19.53
N ASP A 244 16.87 -30.30 -19.74
CA ASP A 244 17.49 -31.10 -18.68
C ASP A 244 18.72 -30.45 -18.04
N GLN A 245 19.14 -29.29 -18.56
CA GLN A 245 20.39 -28.65 -18.16
C GLN A 245 20.18 -27.70 -16.99
N PRO A 246 20.81 -27.92 -15.82
CA PRO A 246 20.70 -27.01 -14.68
C PRO A 246 21.45 -25.70 -14.95
N LEU A 247 20.88 -24.61 -14.44
CA LEU A 247 21.49 -23.29 -14.40
C LEU A 247 21.87 -22.96 -12.95
N HIS A 248 23.06 -22.39 -12.77
CA HIS A 248 23.57 -21.99 -11.45
C HIS A 248 23.68 -20.50 -11.35
N ARG A 249 23.35 -19.93 -10.20
CA ARG A 249 23.66 -18.52 -9.97
C ARG A 249 25.17 -18.32 -9.98
N VAL A 250 25.53 -17.25 -10.67
CA VAL A 250 26.89 -16.78 -10.76
C VAL A 250 26.97 -15.39 -10.17
N MET A 251 28.15 -15.00 -9.70
CA MET A 251 28.46 -13.61 -9.41
C MET A 251 29.81 -13.30 -10.03
N LEU A 252 29.92 -12.11 -10.60
CA LEU A 252 31.22 -11.57 -10.96
C LEU A 252 31.95 -11.16 -9.69
N GLN A 253 33.12 -11.73 -9.48
CA GLN A 253 34.03 -11.22 -8.47
C GLN A 253 34.75 -9.99 -9.05
N GLY A 254 34.62 -8.85 -8.37
CA GLY A 254 35.27 -7.60 -8.79
C GLY A 254 36.79 -7.77 -8.87
N GLY A 255 37.41 -7.17 -9.90
CA GLY A 255 38.86 -7.17 -10.09
C GLY A 255 39.46 -8.38 -10.82
N THR A 256 38.94 -9.60 -10.67
CA THR A 256 39.49 -10.79 -11.36
C THR A 256 38.74 -11.14 -12.64
N GLY A 257 37.46 -10.76 -12.74
CA GLY A 257 36.59 -11.23 -13.82
C GLY A 257 36.22 -12.72 -13.68
N GLU A 258 36.65 -13.37 -12.60
CA GLU A 258 36.26 -14.75 -12.32
C GLU A 258 34.79 -14.81 -11.95
N VAL A 259 34.12 -15.79 -12.54
CA VAL A 259 32.74 -16.11 -12.26
C VAL A 259 32.72 -17.08 -11.08
N THR A 260 32.39 -16.59 -9.89
CA THR A 260 32.19 -17.45 -8.74
C THR A 260 30.81 -18.11 -8.86
N ARG A 261 30.80 -19.45 -9.00
CA ARG A 261 29.58 -20.25 -8.87
C ARG A 261 29.27 -20.43 -7.40
N PHE A 262 28.09 -19.97 -6.96
CA PHE A 262 27.69 -20.18 -5.58
C PHE A 262 27.18 -21.62 -5.44
N PRO A 263 27.68 -22.40 -4.47
CA PRO A 263 27.00 -23.64 -4.11
C PRO A 263 25.54 -23.31 -3.73
N ARG A 264 24.64 -24.23 -4.09
CA ARG A 264 23.17 -24.16 -4.21
C ARG A 264 22.33 -23.37 -3.19
N GLU A 265 22.88 -22.74 -2.15
CA GLU A 265 22.15 -22.44 -0.91
C GLU A 265 22.15 -20.97 -0.46
N TYR A 266 22.88 -20.06 -1.11
CA TYR A 266 22.90 -18.65 -0.71
C TYR A 266 22.21 -17.75 -1.72
N PHE A 267 20.89 -17.77 -1.69
CA PHE A 267 20.04 -16.83 -2.42
C PHE A 267 19.29 -15.93 -1.45
N TRP A 268 19.60 -14.64 -1.54
CA TRP A 268 18.81 -13.48 -1.11
C TRP A 268 17.65 -13.77 -0.15
N SER A 269 17.90 -13.82 1.16
CA SER A 269 16.82 -13.67 2.15
C SER A 269 16.51 -12.17 2.30
N HIS A 270 15.29 -11.78 1.90
CA HIS A 270 14.73 -10.49 2.26
C HIS A 270 13.76 -10.68 3.41
N THR A 271 14.23 -10.52 4.66
CA THR A 271 13.30 -10.41 5.77
C THR A 271 12.50 -9.11 5.63
N LEU A 272 11.23 -9.24 5.25
CA LEU A 272 10.35 -8.12 5.00
C LEU A 272 10.15 -7.31 6.29
N ARG A 273 10.52 -6.03 6.22
CA ARG A 273 10.21 -5.05 7.25
C ARG A 273 9.12 -4.11 6.78
N PRO A 274 8.35 -3.55 7.71
CA PRO A 274 7.54 -2.38 7.43
C PRO A 274 8.45 -1.22 7.00
N MET A 275 8.45 -0.89 5.70
CA MET A 275 9.08 0.34 5.20
C MET A 275 8.08 1.51 5.39
N PRO A 276 8.51 2.64 5.98
CA PRO A 276 7.60 3.71 6.39
C PRO A 276 7.00 4.57 5.25
N ASN A 277 7.29 4.31 3.97
CA ASN A 277 6.82 5.12 2.86
C ASN A 277 5.87 4.34 1.94
N ASP A 278 4.81 5.01 1.45
CA ASP A 278 3.78 4.51 0.51
C ASP A 278 4.31 4.03 -0.86
N ASP A 279 5.63 4.04 -1.06
CA ASP A 279 6.24 3.55 -2.28
C ASP A 279 6.14 2.03 -2.31
N ARG A 280 5.37 1.56 -3.28
CA ARG A 280 5.36 0.17 -3.73
C ARG A 280 6.78 -0.19 -4.15
N GLY A 281 7.57 -0.71 -3.21
CA GLY A 281 8.92 -1.17 -3.48
C GLY A 281 8.86 -2.39 -4.42
N ALA A 282 9.01 -2.14 -5.71
CA ALA A 282 9.46 -3.18 -6.63
C ALA A 282 10.97 -3.28 -6.44
N LEU A 283 11.42 -4.38 -5.86
CA LEU A 283 12.82 -4.74 -5.94
C LEU A 283 13.01 -5.45 -7.28
N LEU A 284 13.46 -4.69 -8.27
CA LEU A 284 14.00 -5.26 -9.50
C LEU A 284 15.42 -5.74 -9.20
N THR A 285 15.65 -7.04 -9.26
CA THR A 285 16.98 -7.61 -9.20
C THR A 285 17.23 -8.45 -10.45
N ARG A 286 18.35 -8.21 -11.11
CA ARG A 286 18.80 -9.02 -12.25
C ARG A 286 19.71 -10.10 -11.69
N THR A 287 19.25 -11.34 -11.69
CA THR A 287 20.03 -12.47 -11.17
C THR A 287 20.72 -13.18 -12.32
N PRO A 288 22.06 -13.11 -12.41
CA PRO A 288 22.77 -13.83 -13.44
C PRO A 288 22.85 -15.31 -13.08
N ILE A 289 22.44 -16.15 -14.02
CA ILE A 289 22.52 -17.61 -13.93
C ILE A 289 23.28 -18.14 -15.14
N ALA A 290 24.18 -19.09 -14.95
CA ALA A 290 24.99 -19.66 -16.02
C ALA A 290 24.74 -21.16 -16.17
N PRO A 291 24.78 -21.68 -17.40
CA PRO A 291 24.70 -23.10 -17.65
C PRO A 291 25.94 -23.88 -17.18
N GLU A 292 25.79 -25.18 -16.91
CA GLU A 292 26.95 -26.08 -16.70
C GLU A 292 27.75 -26.37 -17.98
N SER A 293 27.06 -26.42 -19.13
CA SER A 293 27.63 -26.70 -20.46
C SER A 293 27.11 -25.72 -21.52
N SER A 294 27.75 -25.64 -22.68
CA SER A 294 27.30 -24.77 -23.76
C SER A 294 25.86 -25.05 -24.18
N LEU A 295 25.00 -24.02 -24.19
CA LEU A 295 23.61 -24.11 -24.61
C LEU A 295 23.49 -24.08 -26.14
N PRO A 296 22.58 -24.85 -26.75
CA PRO A 296 22.36 -24.78 -28.19
C PRO A 296 21.77 -23.43 -28.60
N LEU A 297 22.16 -22.91 -29.77
CA LEU A 297 21.59 -21.67 -30.33
C LEU A 297 20.08 -21.81 -30.57
N GLY A 298 19.33 -20.71 -30.40
CA GLY A 298 17.89 -20.66 -30.65
C GLY A 298 17.08 -20.17 -29.43
N GLU A 299 15.75 -20.25 -29.53
CA GLU A 299 14.86 -19.92 -28.42
C GLU A 299 14.70 -21.11 -27.46
N HIS A 300 14.75 -20.82 -26.16
CA HIS A 300 14.60 -21.79 -25.08
C HIS A 300 13.70 -21.24 -23.98
N ASP A 301 12.97 -22.15 -23.35
CA ASP A 301 12.25 -21.86 -22.10
C ASP A 301 13.17 -22.13 -20.90
N ILE A 302 13.25 -21.16 -20.00
CA ILE A 302 13.87 -21.31 -18.69
C ILE A 302 12.78 -21.63 -17.69
N ASP A 303 12.82 -22.84 -17.14
CA ASP A 303 12.04 -23.23 -15.98
C ASP A 303 12.71 -22.70 -14.72
N ILE A 304 12.02 -21.88 -13.94
CA ILE A 304 12.50 -21.30 -12.68
C ILE A 304 11.61 -21.79 -11.54
N ASN A 305 12.22 -22.27 -10.45
CA ASN A 305 11.52 -22.64 -9.23
C ASN A 305 11.94 -21.68 -8.11
N ILE A 306 10.96 -20.99 -7.54
CA ILE A 306 11.14 -20.10 -6.40
C ILE A 306 10.65 -20.82 -5.15
N ARG A 307 11.51 -20.99 -4.16
CA ARG A 307 11.18 -21.48 -2.82
C ARG A 307 10.86 -20.28 -1.93
N TRP A 308 9.73 -20.33 -1.26
CA TRP A 308 9.31 -19.36 -0.27
C TRP A 308 9.25 -20.03 1.08
N ARG A 309 9.78 -19.36 2.11
CA ARG A 309 9.75 -19.84 3.50
C ARG A 309 9.25 -18.74 4.39
N LEU A 310 8.20 -19.00 5.14
CA LEU A 310 7.80 -18.13 6.23
C LEU A 310 8.37 -18.68 7.52
N ARG A 311 9.08 -17.84 8.28
CA ARG A 311 9.77 -18.21 9.51
C ARG A 311 9.38 -17.28 10.65
N THR A 312 9.56 -17.75 11.88
CA THR A 312 9.60 -16.85 13.04
C THR A 312 10.97 -16.20 13.15
N GLY A 313 11.12 -15.07 13.84
CA GLY A 313 12.40 -14.41 14.07
C GLY A 313 12.27 -12.90 14.23
N ASP A 314 13.17 -12.25 14.98
CA ASP A 314 13.13 -10.79 15.10
C ASP A 314 13.69 -10.15 13.83
N PRO A 315 12.85 -9.56 12.95
CA PRO A 315 13.33 -8.94 11.72
C PRO A 315 14.25 -7.76 12.03
N ARG A 316 14.20 -7.19 13.25
CA ARG A 316 14.96 -6.00 13.67
C ARG A 316 16.46 -6.26 13.85
N ARG A 317 16.87 -7.51 14.10
CA ARG A 317 18.27 -7.84 14.49
C ARG A 317 19.26 -8.07 13.33
N GLY A 318 18.82 -8.11 12.06
CA GLY A 318 19.70 -8.45 10.94
C GLY A 318 19.89 -7.36 9.88
N HIS A 319 20.30 -6.15 10.24
CA HIS A 319 20.69 -5.17 9.22
C HIS A 319 22.07 -5.51 8.63
N GLY A 320 22.13 -5.77 7.33
CA GLY A 320 23.34 -5.59 6.53
C GLY A 320 24.27 -6.80 6.36
N ARG A 321 23.92 -8.00 6.85
CA ARG A 321 24.60 -9.24 6.45
C ARG A 321 23.65 -10.09 5.58
N PRO A 322 24.17 -10.92 4.66
CA PRO A 322 23.48 -12.16 4.31
C PRO A 322 23.14 -12.81 5.65
N PHE A 323 21.85 -12.82 6.01
CA PHE A 323 21.40 -13.16 7.35
C PHE A 323 22.10 -14.44 7.79
N GLU A 324 22.92 -14.34 8.85
CA GLU A 324 23.44 -15.54 9.49
C GLU A 324 22.21 -16.35 9.91
N GLU A 325 22.09 -17.55 9.36
CA GLU A 325 20.97 -18.48 9.54
C GLU A 325 20.58 -18.65 11.02
N ALA A 326 21.55 -18.45 11.91
CA ALA A 326 21.42 -18.42 13.37
C ALA A 326 20.43 -17.38 13.93
N SER A 327 20.05 -16.35 13.18
CA SER A 327 19.11 -15.31 13.62
C SER A 327 17.65 -15.56 13.21
N MET A 328 17.41 -16.52 12.31
CA MET A 328 16.08 -16.91 11.90
C MET A 328 15.53 -17.98 12.86
N GLY A 329 14.31 -17.77 13.33
CA GLY A 329 13.58 -18.74 14.14
C GLY A 329 13.06 -19.93 13.32
N SER A 330 12.19 -20.72 13.92
CA SER A 330 11.66 -21.93 13.28
C SER A 330 10.86 -21.59 12.02
N GLU A 331 11.01 -22.44 11.01
CA GLU A 331 10.17 -22.42 9.82
C GLU A 331 8.72 -22.71 10.18
N VAL A 332 7.82 -21.86 9.69
CA VAL A 332 6.37 -21.96 9.88
C VAL A 332 5.75 -22.70 8.70
N ILE A 333 6.10 -22.30 7.48
CA ILE A 333 5.59 -22.93 6.26
C ILE A 333 6.52 -22.68 5.07
N GLU A 334 6.71 -23.70 4.24
CA GLU A 334 7.42 -23.64 2.96
C GLU A 334 6.43 -23.82 1.80
N TRP A 335 6.68 -23.17 0.67
CA TRP A 335 6.04 -23.48 -0.61
C TRP A 335 6.93 -23.14 -1.80
N HIS A 336 6.57 -23.68 -2.96
CA HIS A 336 7.27 -23.45 -4.21
C HIS A 336 6.36 -22.81 -5.25
N GLU A 337 6.93 -21.97 -6.10
CA GLU A 337 6.29 -21.38 -7.26
C GLU A 337 7.14 -21.61 -8.50
N ARG A 338 6.52 -22.21 -9.53
CA ARG A 338 7.16 -22.44 -10.82
C ARG A 338 6.81 -21.32 -11.77
N HIS A 339 7.83 -20.77 -12.40
CA HIS A 339 7.74 -19.73 -13.40
C HIS A 339 8.51 -20.16 -14.65
N THR A 340 8.12 -19.61 -15.80
CA THR A 340 8.80 -19.86 -17.07
C THR A 340 9.04 -18.54 -17.77
N THR A 341 10.24 -18.34 -18.31
CA THR A 341 10.57 -17.22 -19.19
C THR A 341 11.35 -17.70 -20.41
N ARG A 342 11.43 -16.88 -21.45
CA ARG A 342 12.13 -17.22 -22.70
C ARG A 342 13.50 -16.55 -22.76
N VAL A 343 14.48 -17.30 -23.25
CA VAL A 343 15.81 -16.82 -23.60
C VAL A 343 16.13 -17.22 -25.03
N ARG A 344 16.80 -16.34 -25.76
CA ARG A 344 17.36 -16.61 -27.07
C ARG A 344 18.86 -16.72 -26.94
N ILE A 345 19.37 -17.92 -27.20
CA ILE A 345 20.81 -18.19 -27.21
C ILE A 345 21.35 -17.83 -28.60
N ILE A 346 22.25 -16.85 -28.64
CA ILE A 346 22.85 -16.32 -29.88
C ILE A 346 24.38 -16.46 -29.84
N PRO A 347 25.09 -16.40 -30.98
CA PRO A 347 26.55 -16.45 -30.99
C PRO A 347 27.19 -15.36 -30.11
N GLU A 348 28.30 -15.70 -29.44
CA GLU A 348 28.99 -14.79 -28.49
C GLU A 348 29.50 -13.51 -29.17
N GLU A 349 29.80 -13.59 -30.47
CA GLU A 349 30.22 -12.45 -31.29
C GLU A 349 29.11 -11.40 -31.39
N GLU A 350 27.84 -11.83 -31.42
CA GLU A 350 26.72 -10.91 -31.48
C GLU A 350 26.54 -10.17 -30.15
N LEU A 351 26.91 -10.78 -29.02
CA LEU A 351 26.75 -10.22 -27.66
C LEU A 351 27.90 -9.34 -27.20
N SER A 352 29.02 -9.35 -27.93
CA SER A 352 30.21 -8.63 -27.53
C SER A 352 29.95 -7.12 -27.53
N PRO A 353 30.03 -6.44 -26.37
CA PRO A 353 29.75 -5.02 -26.29
C PRO A 353 30.85 -4.24 -27.01
N ILE A 354 30.44 -3.16 -27.67
CA ILE A 354 31.32 -2.30 -28.46
C ILE A 354 31.84 -1.19 -27.54
N ALA A 355 33.17 -1.10 -27.44
CA ALA A 355 33.83 -0.03 -26.71
C ALA A 355 33.76 1.26 -27.53
N ILE A 356 33.09 2.28 -27.00
CA ILE A 356 33.03 3.62 -27.57
C ILE A 356 34.24 4.41 -27.06
N VAL A 357 35.06 4.89 -28.00
CA VAL A 357 36.30 5.64 -27.72
C VAL A 357 36.31 7.03 -28.36
N ASP A 358 35.14 7.55 -28.72
CA ASP A 358 34.98 8.83 -29.41
C ASP A 358 35.41 10.01 -28.52
N ASP A 359 36.45 10.74 -28.94
CA ASP A 359 36.98 11.92 -28.23
C ASP A 359 35.91 13.02 -28.04
N SER A 360 34.94 13.12 -28.96
CA SER A 360 33.86 14.12 -28.87
C SER A 360 32.89 13.85 -27.71
N LEU A 361 32.80 12.60 -27.25
CA LEU A 361 31.95 12.22 -26.11
C LEU A 361 32.69 12.27 -24.76
N ALA A 362 34.02 12.37 -24.75
CA ALA A 362 34.81 12.25 -23.53
C ALA A 362 34.45 13.31 -22.48
N THR A 363 34.25 14.56 -22.89
CA THR A 363 33.82 15.64 -21.99
C THR A 363 32.40 15.40 -21.48
N ALA A 364 31.47 14.99 -22.35
CA ALA A 364 30.09 14.72 -21.95
C ALA A 364 29.99 13.56 -20.95
N VAL A 365 30.77 12.49 -21.14
CA VAL A 365 30.84 11.36 -20.19
C VAL A 365 31.40 11.81 -18.83
N ALA A 366 32.43 12.65 -18.82
CA ALA A 366 33.01 13.17 -17.58
C ALA A 366 32.04 14.11 -16.84
N ASP A 367 31.40 15.03 -17.58
CA ASP A 367 30.45 16.00 -17.02
C ASP A 367 29.15 15.33 -16.53
N ALA A 368 28.80 14.17 -17.09
CA ALA A 368 27.64 13.39 -16.68
C ALA A 368 27.77 12.75 -15.29
N LEU A 369 28.98 12.73 -14.71
CA LEU A 369 29.25 12.06 -13.43
C LEU A 369 29.65 13.08 -12.36
N ALA A 370 28.80 13.23 -11.35
CA ALA A 370 29.08 14.07 -10.20
C ALA A 370 29.15 13.23 -8.92
N VAL A 371 30.29 13.24 -8.22
CA VAL A 371 30.36 12.57 -6.91
C VAL A 371 29.60 13.40 -5.88
N SER A 372 28.44 12.88 -5.47
CA SER A 372 27.57 13.52 -4.47
C SER A 372 28.11 13.36 -3.05
N SER A 373 28.70 12.20 -2.74
CA SER A 373 29.35 11.94 -1.46
C SER A 373 30.29 10.75 -1.51
N LEU A 374 31.38 10.81 -0.74
CA LEU A 374 32.21 9.66 -0.41
C LEU A 374 32.34 9.59 1.11
N THR A 375 31.59 8.70 1.75
CA THR A 375 31.47 8.66 3.20
C THR A 375 32.04 7.38 3.80
N ILE A 376 32.76 7.48 4.93
CA ILE A 376 33.12 6.32 5.76
C ILE A 376 32.11 6.21 6.89
N ARG A 377 31.35 5.12 6.91
CA ARG A 377 30.39 4.83 7.97
C ARG A 377 30.99 3.87 8.98
N ARG A 378 31.04 4.31 10.23
CA ARG A 378 31.33 3.44 11.38
C ARG A 378 30.03 2.93 11.95
N GLN A 379 29.77 1.64 11.79
CA GLN A 379 28.62 1.01 12.41
C GLN A 379 29.08 0.12 13.56
N GLU A 380 28.52 0.34 14.75
CA GLU A 380 28.87 -0.41 15.95
C GLU A 380 28.74 -1.93 15.71
N GLY A 381 29.82 -2.67 15.92
CA GLY A 381 29.89 -4.12 15.67
C GLY A 381 30.11 -4.53 14.20
N MET A 382 30.29 -3.59 13.27
CA MET A 382 30.68 -3.85 11.89
C MET A 382 32.01 -3.21 11.54
N ARG A 383 32.67 -3.73 10.48
CA ARG A 383 33.84 -3.06 9.90
C ARG A 383 33.37 -1.74 9.28
N ASP A 384 34.20 -0.71 9.39
CA ASP A 384 34.02 0.54 8.67
C ASP A 384 33.81 0.22 7.19
N TYR A 385 32.73 0.74 6.60
CA TYR A 385 32.50 0.62 5.17
C TYR A 385 32.40 2.01 4.55
N MET A 386 32.93 2.10 3.35
CA MET A 386 32.91 3.30 2.55
C MET A 386 31.74 3.23 1.58
N ARG A 387 31.03 4.34 1.43
CA ARG A 387 29.96 4.53 0.47
C ARG A 387 30.32 5.66 -0.47
N LEU A 388 30.54 5.33 -1.73
CA LEU A 388 30.63 6.29 -2.83
C LEU A 388 29.23 6.45 -3.43
N SER A 389 28.74 7.69 -3.57
CA SER A 389 27.48 8.00 -4.25
C SER A 389 27.76 8.95 -5.41
N ILE A 390 27.33 8.57 -6.61
CA ILE A 390 27.53 9.35 -7.84
C ILE A 390 26.16 9.71 -8.41
N ASP A 391 25.91 11.01 -8.56
CA ASP A 391 24.79 11.55 -9.32
C ASP A 391 25.14 11.51 -10.81
N ILE A 392 24.14 11.17 -11.62
CA ILE A 392 24.31 10.92 -13.05
C ILE A 392 23.38 11.87 -13.82
N HIS A 393 23.94 12.60 -14.77
CA HIS A 393 23.25 13.63 -15.55
C HIS A 393 23.48 13.43 -17.05
N ASP A 394 22.43 13.05 -17.78
CA ASP A 394 22.48 12.94 -19.25
C ASP A 394 23.65 12.09 -19.79
N LEU A 395 23.95 10.97 -19.11
CA LEU A 395 25.07 10.09 -19.47
C LEU A 395 24.88 9.53 -20.89
N PRO A 396 25.77 9.83 -21.85
CA PRO A 396 25.53 9.51 -23.26
C PRO A 396 25.74 8.04 -23.62
N VAL A 397 26.49 7.29 -22.80
CA VAL A 397 26.81 5.88 -23.02
C VAL A 397 26.99 5.16 -21.69
N THR A 398 26.63 3.88 -21.64
CA THR A 398 26.82 3.05 -20.44
C THR A 398 28.29 3.04 -20.01
N ILE A 399 28.54 3.09 -18.71
CA ILE A 399 29.86 2.86 -18.14
C ILE A 399 29.85 1.51 -17.47
N ALA A 400 30.77 0.63 -17.87
CA ALA A 400 30.92 -0.69 -17.27
C ALA A 400 32.39 -0.89 -16.90
N GLY A 401 32.70 -0.96 -15.60
CA GLY A 401 34.08 -0.92 -15.16
C GLY A 401 34.35 -1.20 -13.69
N ASP A 402 35.63 -1.32 -13.37
CA ASP A 402 36.13 -1.36 -12.01
C ASP A 402 36.27 0.05 -11.46
N PHE A 403 35.96 0.21 -10.18
CA PHE A 403 36.14 1.46 -9.46
C PHE A 403 37.38 1.37 -8.57
N PHE A 404 38.21 2.41 -8.61
CA PHE A 404 39.37 2.55 -7.74
C PHE A 404 39.36 3.91 -7.07
N LEU A 405 39.86 3.95 -5.85
CA LEU A 405 40.23 5.18 -5.16
C LEU A 405 41.73 5.34 -5.34
N ARG A 406 42.21 6.53 -5.67
CA ARG A 406 43.65 6.83 -5.74
C ARG A 406 44.00 8.04 -4.89
N SER A 407 45.06 7.96 -4.11
CA SER A 407 45.64 9.10 -3.40
C SER A 407 47.16 9.02 -3.49
N GLY A 408 47.77 9.94 -4.25
CA GLY A 408 49.18 9.82 -4.65
C GLY A 408 49.44 8.53 -5.43
N GLU A 409 50.37 7.71 -4.95
CA GLU A 409 50.74 6.42 -5.54
C GLU A 409 49.86 5.25 -5.07
N ARG A 410 49.05 5.45 -4.04
CA ARG A 410 48.21 4.40 -3.45
C ARG A 410 46.90 4.27 -4.23
N VAL A 411 46.51 3.04 -4.50
CA VAL A 411 45.27 2.70 -5.21
C VAL A 411 44.52 1.62 -4.44
N TRP A 412 43.26 1.87 -4.13
CA TRP A 412 42.38 0.93 -3.44
C TRP A 412 41.25 0.49 -4.39
N PRO A 413 41.11 -0.82 -4.68
CA PRO A 413 40.01 -1.31 -5.50
C PRO A 413 38.70 -1.31 -4.70
N MET A 414 37.65 -0.73 -5.29
CA MET A 414 36.27 -0.94 -4.83
C MET A 414 35.78 -2.25 -5.47
N ARG A 415 35.77 -3.34 -4.69
CA ARG A 415 35.66 -4.74 -5.17
C ARG A 415 34.31 -5.14 -5.78
N PHE A 416 33.52 -4.20 -6.29
CA PHE A 416 32.24 -4.47 -6.94
C PHE A 416 32.25 -3.97 -8.38
N PRO A 417 31.91 -4.84 -9.36
CA PRO A 417 31.70 -4.40 -10.73
C PRO A 417 30.57 -3.37 -10.74
N GLN A 418 30.74 -2.31 -11.52
CA GLN A 418 29.74 -1.26 -11.64
C GLN A 418 29.32 -1.11 -13.08
N ILE A 419 28.00 -1.04 -13.26
CA ILE A 419 27.35 -0.71 -14.51
C ILE A 419 26.51 0.54 -14.23
N ILE A 420 26.83 1.64 -14.90
CA ILE A 420 26.08 2.89 -14.85
C ILE A 420 25.38 3.06 -16.19
N MET A 421 24.05 2.95 -16.19
CA MET A 421 23.24 3.10 -17.39
C MET A 421 22.80 4.56 -17.60
N PRO A 422 22.56 5.00 -18.85
CA PRO A 422 22.10 6.36 -19.16
C PRO A 422 20.86 6.84 -18.41
N ASP A 423 19.95 5.94 -18.05
CA ASP A 423 18.68 6.22 -17.37
C ASP A 423 18.80 6.27 -15.84
N TYR A 424 19.97 5.94 -15.29
CA TYR A 424 20.21 6.04 -13.86
C TYR A 424 20.36 7.51 -13.46
N GLN A 425 19.73 7.88 -12.34
CA GLN A 425 19.90 9.22 -11.75
C GLN A 425 21.00 9.24 -10.69
N ARG A 426 21.24 8.08 -10.04
CA ARG A 426 22.22 7.91 -8.98
C ARG A 426 22.69 6.48 -8.90
N THR A 427 23.96 6.27 -8.59
CA THR A 427 24.52 4.97 -8.22
C THR A 427 25.29 5.05 -6.91
N GLY A 428 25.41 3.92 -6.22
CA GLY A 428 26.14 3.78 -4.97
C GLY A 428 27.09 2.59 -5.00
N VAL A 429 28.33 2.77 -4.54
CA VAL A 429 29.32 1.70 -4.40
C VAL A 429 29.74 1.61 -2.94
N ASP A 430 29.44 0.48 -2.31
CA ASP A 430 29.91 0.19 -0.96
C ASP A 430 31.21 -0.64 -1.05
N ALA A 431 32.25 -0.26 -0.30
CA ALA A 431 33.53 -0.98 -0.25
C ALA A 431 34.13 -0.96 1.15
N ILE A 432 34.96 -1.95 1.47
CA ILE A 432 35.77 -1.99 2.69
C ILE A 432 37.23 -1.99 2.24
N PRO A 433 37.80 -0.82 1.89
CA PRO A 433 39.20 -0.75 1.54
C PRO A 433 40.05 -1.03 2.79
N GLU A 434 40.91 -2.04 2.72
CA GLU A 434 41.91 -2.30 3.76
C GLU A 434 42.91 -1.14 3.83
N ASP A 435 43.28 -0.74 5.04
CA ASP A 435 44.27 0.31 5.30
C ASP A 435 43.97 1.65 4.61
N PHE A 436 42.70 2.05 4.52
CA PHE A 436 42.30 3.32 3.95
C PHE A 436 42.45 4.48 4.96
N ASP A 437 43.21 5.50 4.58
CA ASP A 437 43.57 6.64 5.43
C ASP A 437 43.60 8.00 4.68
N ALA A 438 43.10 8.04 3.44
CA ALA A 438 43.12 9.26 2.62
C ALA A 438 41.94 10.19 2.94
N GLU A 439 42.21 11.50 3.06
CA GLU A 439 41.16 12.53 3.20
C GLU A 439 40.62 12.99 1.83
N MET A 440 41.43 12.86 0.78
CA MET A 440 41.12 13.24 -0.59
C MET A 440 41.59 12.13 -1.54
N VAL A 441 40.75 11.79 -2.52
CA VAL A 441 41.04 10.75 -3.51
C VAL A 441 40.60 11.16 -4.91
N ASP A 442 41.24 10.60 -5.93
CA ASP A 442 40.64 10.49 -7.26
C ASP A 442 39.79 9.22 -7.32
N ILE A 443 38.62 9.31 -7.96
CA ILE A 443 37.84 8.15 -8.36
C ILE A 443 38.23 7.78 -9.78
N ILE A 444 38.73 6.57 -9.97
CA ILE A 444 39.12 6.03 -11.27
C ILE A 444 38.14 4.94 -11.65
N ILE A 445 37.52 5.09 -12.82
CA ILE A 445 36.66 4.06 -13.41
C ILE A 445 37.41 3.47 -14.61
N ARG A 446 37.82 2.20 -14.50
CA ARG A 446 38.48 1.51 -15.61
C ARG A 446 37.50 0.64 -16.36
N PRO A 447 37.35 0.84 -17.67
CA PRO A 447 36.40 0.11 -18.48
C PRO A 447 36.73 -1.39 -18.51
N ARG A 448 35.70 -2.22 -18.36
CA ARG A 448 35.78 -3.68 -18.42
C ARG A 448 34.65 -4.21 -19.32
N PRO A 449 34.95 -4.67 -20.55
CA PRO A 449 33.92 -5.16 -21.47
C PRO A 449 33.15 -6.36 -20.89
N GLU A 450 33.78 -7.15 -20.01
CA GLU A 450 33.11 -8.26 -19.35
C GLU A 450 31.93 -7.75 -18.54
N TYR A 451 32.02 -6.61 -17.87
CA TYR A 451 30.90 -6.09 -17.06
C TYR A 451 29.74 -5.60 -17.91
N ALA A 452 30.02 -5.07 -19.11
CA ALA A 452 28.96 -4.71 -20.05
C ALA A 452 28.18 -5.94 -20.55
N ARG A 453 28.83 -7.12 -20.68
CA ARG A 453 28.12 -8.38 -20.98
C ARG A 453 27.16 -8.82 -19.89
N PHE A 454 27.43 -8.41 -18.64
CA PHE A 454 26.57 -8.72 -17.51
C PHE A 454 25.42 -7.71 -17.35
N ALA A 455 25.34 -6.71 -18.22
CA ALA A 455 24.29 -5.73 -18.23
C ALA A 455 23.31 -6.04 -19.36
N ASP A 456 22.12 -6.52 -19.02
CA ASP A 456 21.08 -6.82 -19.99
C ASP A 456 20.76 -5.57 -20.85
N GLY A 457 20.78 -5.77 -22.17
CA GLY A 457 20.60 -4.73 -23.20
C GLY A 457 21.81 -3.86 -23.54
N VAL A 458 22.95 -4.01 -22.85
CA VAL A 458 24.12 -3.14 -23.09
C VAL A 458 24.94 -3.63 -24.28
N ARG A 459 24.80 -2.94 -25.41
CA ARG A 459 25.58 -3.17 -26.63
C ARG A 459 26.79 -2.27 -26.76
N GLU A 460 26.78 -1.12 -26.11
CA GLU A 460 27.82 -0.10 -26.19
C GLU A 460 28.21 0.34 -24.78
N PHE A 461 29.49 0.55 -24.55
CA PHE A 461 29.99 1.07 -23.28
C PHE A 461 31.17 2.01 -23.50
N TRP A 462 31.40 2.92 -22.56
CA TRP A 462 32.56 3.81 -22.62
C TRP A 462 33.85 3.00 -22.47
N GLY A 463 34.72 3.10 -23.47
CA GLY A 463 35.94 2.29 -23.59
C GLY A 463 37.20 2.92 -22.99
N ARG A 464 37.11 4.07 -22.31
CA ARG A 464 38.27 4.78 -21.76
C ARG A 464 38.19 4.96 -20.24
N GLU A 465 39.34 5.09 -19.61
CA GLU A 465 39.43 5.39 -18.18
C GLU A 465 38.82 6.77 -17.90
N ILE A 466 37.97 6.84 -16.87
CA ILE A 466 37.40 8.09 -16.36
C ILE A 466 38.07 8.39 -15.02
N VAL A 467 38.46 9.65 -14.81
CA VAL A 467 39.08 10.10 -13.57
C VAL A 467 38.32 11.32 -13.04
N ILE A 468 37.67 11.16 -11.90
CA ILE A 468 37.05 12.26 -11.15
C ILE A 468 38.04 12.65 -10.05
N ARG A 469 38.57 13.87 -10.12
CA ARG A 469 39.68 14.30 -9.26
C ARG A 469 39.21 14.95 -7.97
N ASP A 470 40.09 14.94 -6.98
CA ASP A 470 39.99 15.76 -5.78
C ASP A 470 38.65 15.57 -5.05
N VAL A 471 38.24 14.31 -4.88
CA VAL A 471 37.00 13.94 -4.19
C VAL A 471 37.27 13.85 -2.68
N PRO A 472 36.59 14.66 -1.85
CA PRO A 472 36.75 14.61 -0.41
C PRO A 472 36.09 13.38 0.20
N VAL A 473 36.78 12.78 1.16
CA VAL A 473 36.27 11.68 1.98
C VAL A 473 35.73 12.26 3.28
N VAL A 474 34.45 12.05 3.54
CA VAL A 474 33.76 12.60 4.71
C VAL A 474 33.49 11.49 5.73
N PRO A 475 33.93 11.61 6.99
CA PRO A 475 33.47 10.71 8.05
C PRO A 475 32.00 11.00 8.35
N GLU A 476 31.15 9.98 8.34
CA GLU A 476 29.71 10.11 8.67
C GLU A 476 29.40 9.69 10.11
#